data_AF-A0A239EWV3-F1
#
_entry.id   AF-A0A239EWV3-F1
#
_cell.length_a   1.000
_cell.length_b   1.000
_cell.length_c   1.000
_cell.angle_alpha   90.00
_cell.angle_beta   90.00
_cell.angle_gamma   90.00
#
_symmetry.space_group_name_H-M   'P 1'
#
loop_
_entity.id
_entity.type
_entity.pdbx_description
1 polymer ?
#
loop_
_entity_poly.entity_id
_entity_poly.type
_entity_poly.pdbx_seq_one_letter_code
_entity_poly.pdbx_strand_id
1 'polypeptide(L)'
;MLLSHFDEWHVVLNRGPGMPRPPGGSEDEAFARWEEAHDEFDARLRASGMRDAPIRDWPADLRDEIETSWKCVIDRGDYGPADCRQGTVHALDADDVVEAVRII
;
A
#
# COMPACT_ATOMS: atom_id res chain seq x y z
N MET A 1 11.84 -4.77 -20.18
CA MET A 1 11.16 -3.50 -19.86
C MET A 1 9.79 -3.87 -19.32
N LEU A 2 9.67 -4.03 -18.00
CA LEU A 2 8.39 -4.32 -17.35
C LEU A 2 7.62 -2.98 -17.30
N LEU A 3 6.72 -2.76 -18.26
CA LEU A 3 5.61 -1.85 -18.03
C LEU A 3 4.62 -2.62 -17.18
N SER A 4 4.36 -2.13 -16.00
CA SER A 4 3.22 -2.61 -15.25
C SER A 4 2.42 -1.42 -14.78
N HIS A 5 1.11 -1.61 -14.84
CA HIS A 5 0.10 -0.76 -14.24
C HIS A 5 0.16 -0.90 -12.70
N PHE A 6 1.34 -0.68 -12.10
CA PHE A 6 1.70 -0.93 -10.68
C PHE A 6 1.70 0.34 -9.81
N ASP A 7 1.09 1.44 -10.24
CA ASP A 7 1.11 2.69 -9.46
C ASP A 7 0.66 2.46 -8.00
N GLU A 8 -0.29 1.53 -7.80
CA GLU A 8 -0.80 1.16 -6.47
C GLU A 8 0.17 0.31 -5.64
N TRP A 9 1.00 -0.54 -6.25
CA TRP A 9 2.00 -1.33 -5.53
C TRP A 9 3.23 -0.50 -5.15
N HIS A 10 3.57 0.50 -5.96
CA HIS A 10 4.61 1.47 -5.62
C HIS A 10 4.23 2.26 -4.37
N VAL A 11 2.95 2.57 -4.18
CA VAL A 11 2.44 3.23 -2.98
C VAL A 11 2.71 2.39 -1.72
N VAL A 12 2.42 1.08 -1.75
CA VAL A 12 2.72 0.16 -0.64
C VAL A 12 4.22 0.10 -0.34
N LEU A 13 5.05 -0.07 -1.37
CA LEU A 13 6.51 -0.16 -1.22
C LEU A 13 7.15 1.13 -0.70
N ASN A 14 6.57 2.28 -1.04
CA ASN A 14 7.02 3.60 -0.58
C ASN A 14 6.36 4.03 0.74
N ARG A 15 5.61 3.14 1.40
CA ARG A 15 4.91 3.41 2.67
C ARG A 15 3.87 4.53 2.58
N GLY A 16 3.31 4.72 1.39
CA GLY A 16 2.26 5.70 1.11
C GLY A 16 0.85 5.10 1.27
N PRO A 17 -0.17 5.94 1.52
CA PRO A 17 -1.55 5.50 1.65
C PRO A 17 -2.12 5.05 0.29
N GLY A 18 -2.74 3.88 0.29
CA GLY A 18 -3.51 3.36 -0.85
C GLY A 18 -4.88 4.03 -0.91
N MET A 19 -5.27 4.54 -2.08
CA MET A 19 -6.57 5.19 -2.28
C MET A 19 -7.33 4.50 -3.42
N PRO A 20 -8.56 4.02 -3.19
CA PRO A 20 -9.37 3.45 -4.26
C PRO A 20 -9.75 4.53 -5.27
N ARG A 21 -9.73 4.16 -6.55
CA ARG A 21 -10.14 5.08 -7.63
C ARG A 21 -11.64 5.36 -7.51
N PRO A 22 -12.06 6.64 -7.43
CA PRO A 22 -13.49 6.96 -7.36
C PRO A 22 -14.21 6.55 -8.65
N PRO A 23 -15.42 5.98 -8.57
CA PRO A 23 -16.17 5.57 -9.75
C PRO A 23 -16.57 6.79 -10.58
N GLY A 24 -16.22 6.78 -11.86
CA GLY A 24 -16.60 7.82 -12.83
C GLY A 24 -15.80 9.12 -12.77
N GLY A 25 -14.75 9.20 -11.94
CA GLY A 25 -13.85 10.35 -11.88
C GLY A 25 -12.77 10.33 -12.98
N SER A 26 -12.27 11.52 -13.33
CA SER A 26 -11.10 11.63 -14.22
C SER A 26 -9.82 11.17 -13.53
N GLU A 27 -8.77 10.86 -14.30
CA GLU A 27 -7.47 10.52 -13.72
C GLU A 27 -6.87 11.67 -12.92
N ASP A 28 -7.03 12.89 -13.39
CA ASP A 28 -6.55 14.10 -12.70
C ASP A 28 -7.25 14.31 -11.35
N GLU A 29 -8.55 14.03 -11.27
CA GLU A 29 -9.30 14.09 -10.01
C GLU A 29 -8.88 13.01 -9.03
N ALA A 30 -8.60 11.79 -9.52
CA ALA A 30 -8.09 10.71 -8.70
C ALA A 30 -6.68 11.03 -8.18
N PHE A 31 -5.81 11.59 -9.02
CA PHE A 31 -4.46 11.98 -8.66
C PHE A 31 -4.43 13.10 -7.62
N ALA A 32 -5.21 14.18 -7.83
CA ALA A 32 -5.27 15.30 -6.88
C ALA A 32 -5.72 14.87 -5.48
N ARG A 33 -6.71 13.95 -5.41
CA ARG A 33 -7.17 13.38 -4.13
C ARG A 33 -6.11 12.51 -3.48
N TRP A 34 -5.36 11.75 -4.27
CA TRP A 34 -4.25 10.96 -3.76
C TRP A 34 -3.13 11.85 -3.21
N GLU A 35 -2.76 12.91 -3.93
CA GLU A 35 -1.73 13.87 -3.51
C GLU A 35 -2.10 14.55 -2.18
N GLU A 36 -3.34 15.03 -2.04
CA GLU A 36 -3.84 15.63 -0.80
C GLU A 36 -3.76 14.66 0.40
N ALA A 37 -4.26 13.43 0.22
CA ALA A 37 -4.23 12.42 1.28
C ALA A 37 -2.79 11.99 1.63
N HIS A 38 -1.91 11.89 0.63
CA HIS A 38 -0.52 11.56 0.82
C HIS A 38 0.21 12.66 1.61
N ASP A 39 0.03 13.93 1.24
CA ASP A 39 0.66 15.06 1.93
C ASP A 39 0.18 15.20 3.38
N GLU A 40 -1.12 14.98 3.64
CA GLU A 40 -1.66 14.97 4.99
C GLU A 40 -1.05 13.85 5.85
N PHE A 41 -0.93 12.64 5.30
CA PHE A 41 -0.29 11.52 5.99
C PHE A 41 1.20 11.78 6.23
N ASP A 42 1.93 12.26 5.23
CA ASP A 42 3.36 12.59 5.33
C ASP A 42 3.62 13.66 6.39
N ALA A 43 2.76 14.68 6.47
CA ALA A 43 2.84 15.72 7.48
C ALA A 43 2.68 15.16 8.91
N ARG A 44 1.68 14.30 9.14
CA ARG A 44 1.46 13.66 10.44
C ARG A 44 2.60 12.72 10.82
N LEU A 45 3.11 11.95 9.87
CA LEU A 45 4.25 11.08 10.09
C LEU A 45 5.53 11.87 10.41
N ARG A 46 5.80 12.98 9.70
CA ARG A 46 6.92 13.88 10.05
C ARG A 46 6.76 14.46 11.44
N ALA A 47 5.55 14.92 11.80
CA ALA A 47 5.27 15.50 13.12
C ALA A 47 5.50 14.49 14.26
N SER A 48 5.32 13.19 14.00
CA SER A 48 5.62 12.12 14.96
C SER A 48 7.13 11.88 15.17
N GLY A 49 7.98 12.39 14.28
CA GLY A 49 9.43 12.11 14.28
C GLY A 49 9.81 10.70 13.80
N MET A 50 8.83 9.89 13.35
CA MET A 50 9.04 8.48 12.99
C MET A 50 9.14 8.23 11.48
N ARG A 51 9.31 9.28 10.65
CA ARG A 51 9.40 9.18 9.18
C ARG A 51 10.39 8.10 8.72
N ASP A 52 11.59 8.11 9.29
CA ASP A 52 12.66 7.20 8.91
C ASP A 52 12.66 5.89 9.71
N ALA A 53 11.77 5.78 10.71
CA ALA A 53 11.63 4.58 11.52
C ALA A 53 10.89 3.47 10.75
N PRO A 54 11.10 2.19 11.13
CA PRO A 54 10.26 1.09 10.68
C PRO A 54 8.77 1.31 11.03
N ILE A 55 7.85 0.83 10.19
CA ILE A 55 6.39 0.99 10.37
C ILE A 55 5.90 0.47 11.73
N ARG A 56 6.50 -0.62 12.24
CA ARG A 56 6.17 -1.18 13.56
C ARG A 56 6.36 -0.18 14.71
N ASP A 57 7.22 0.82 14.51
CA ASP A 57 7.58 1.83 15.51
C ASP A 57 6.75 3.12 15.32
N TRP A 58 5.91 3.18 14.27
CA TRP A 58 5.01 4.32 14.03
C TRP A 58 3.90 4.39 15.07
N PRO A 59 3.34 5.60 15.31
CA PRO A 59 2.09 5.77 16.04
C PRO A 59 1.01 4.81 15.54
N ALA A 60 0.23 4.25 16.49
CA ALA A 60 -0.74 3.20 16.19
C ALA A 60 -1.81 3.68 15.20
N ASP A 61 -2.26 4.92 15.30
CA ASP A 61 -3.21 5.55 14.38
C ASP A 61 -2.69 5.59 12.94
N LEU A 62 -1.43 6.01 12.73
CA LEU A 62 -0.82 6.07 11.40
C LEU A 62 -0.57 4.68 10.82
N ARG A 63 -0.23 3.71 11.67
CA ARG A 63 -0.07 2.31 11.27
C ARG A 63 -1.40 1.67 10.87
N ASP A 64 -2.43 1.85 11.68
CA ASP A 64 -3.75 1.31 11.41
C ASP A 64 -4.35 1.92 10.14
N GLU A 65 -4.13 3.22 9.92
CA GLU A 65 -4.51 3.92 8.69
C GLU A 65 -3.80 3.34 7.47
N ILE A 66 -2.46 3.22 7.51
CA ILE A 66 -1.71 2.72 6.35
C ILE A 66 -2.06 1.27 6.02
N GLU A 67 -2.15 0.40 7.03
CA GLU A 67 -2.49 -1.01 6.87
C GLU A 67 -3.93 -1.19 6.36
N THR A 68 -4.85 -0.35 6.81
CA THR A 68 -6.24 -0.36 6.32
C THR A 68 -6.31 0.14 4.87
N SER A 69 -5.57 1.19 4.53
CA SER A 69 -5.54 1.75 3.17
C SER A 69 -5.03 0.73 2.14
N TRP A 70 -4.07 -0.12 2.51
CA TRP A 70 -3.52 -1.15 1.62
C TRP A 70 -4.48 -2.29 1.33
N LYS A 71 -5.50 -2.50 2.16
CA LYS A 71 -6.55 -3.48 1.85
C LYS A 71 -7.26 -3.12 0.55
N CYS A 72 -7.40 -1.83 0.23
CA CYS A 72 -7.99 -1.37 -1.04
C CYS A 72 -7.15 -1.75 -2.27
N VAL A 73 -5.82 -1.89 -2.13
CA VAL A 73 -4.93 -2.34 -3.23
C VAL A 73 -5.05 -3.86 -3.48
N ILE A 74 -5.53 -4.60 -2.48
CA ILE A 74 -5.65 -6.06 -2.54
C ILE A 74 -7.09 -6.49 -2.87
N ASP A 75 -8.10 -5.67 -2.58
CA ASP A 75 -9.50 -6.06 -2.73
C ASP A 75 -9.91 -6.22 -4.20
N ARG A 76 -10.46 -7.39 -4.52
CA ARG A 76 -10.71 -7.86 -5.89
C ARG A 76 -11.87 -7.15 -6.58
N GLY A 77 -12.71 -6.42 -5.84
CA GLY A 77 -13.94 -5.79 -6.35
C GLY A 77 -13.73 -4.56 -7.22
N ASP A 78 -12.56 -3.91 -7.13
CA ASP A 78 -12.30 -2.61 -7.77
C ASP A 78 -11.63 -2.71 -9.15
N TYR A 79 -11.33 -3.94 -9.60
CA TYR A 79 -10.57 -4.17 -10.84
C TYR A 79 -11.47 -4.61 -11.99
N GLY A 80 -11.26 -3.98 -13.16
CA GLY A 80 -11.95 -4.32 -14.38
C GLY A 80 -11.43 -5.63 -14.98
N PRO A 81 -12.20 -6.28 -15.89
CA PRO A 81 -11.80 -7.53 -16.55
C PRO A 81 -10.55 -7.41 -17.44
N ALA A 82 -10.04 -6.20 -17.67
CA ALA A 82 -8.85 -5.92 -18.47
C ALA A 82 -7.57 -5.72 -17.62
N ASP A 83 -7.67 -5.73 -16.30
CA ASP A 83 -6.53 -5.46 -15.42
C ASP A 83 -5.73 -6.74 -15.18
N CYS A 84 -4.55 -6.82 -15.81
CA CYS A 84 -3.62 -7.93 -15.63
C CYS A 84 -2.82 -7.77 -14.34
N ARG A 85 -2.97 -8.70 -13.38
CA ARG A 85 -2.04 -8.80 -12.24
C ARG A 85 -0.95 -9.83 -12.50
N GLN A 86 0.31 -9.41 -12.42
CA GLN A 86 1.42 -10.32 -12.16
C GLN A 86 1.67 -10.32 -10.65
N GLY A 87 1.14 -11.33 -9.96
CA GLY A 87 1.58 -11.65 -8.60
C GLY A 87 2.75 -12.61 -8.69
N THR A 88 3.89 -12.24 -8.11
CA THR A 88 4.95 -13.23 -7.83
C THR A 88 4.47 -14.06 -6.64
N VAL A 89 3.71 -15.11 -6.91
CA VAL A 89 3.41 -16.12 -5.89
C VAL A 89 4.67 -16.95 -5.73
N HIS A 90 5.50 -16.62 -4.74
CA HIS A 90 6.44 -17.61 -4.24
C HIS A 90 5.62 -18.62 -3.44
N ALA A 91 5.55 -19.86 -3.92
CA ALA A 91 5.07 -20.95 -3.08
C ALA A 91 6.00 -21.00 -1.87
N LEU A 92 5.49 -20.61 -0.70
CA LEU A 92 6.18 -20.82 0.55
C LEU A 92 5.89 -22.26 0.96
N ASP A 93 6.93 -23.07 1.11
CA ASP A 93 6.76 -24.38 1.73
C ASP A 93 6.37 -24.16 3.20
N ALA A 94 5.54 -25.04 3.76
CA ALA A 94 5.10 -24.93 5.15
C ALA A 94 6.29 -24.91 6.11
N ASP A 95 7.37 -25.61 5.75
CA ASP A 95 8.59 -25.67 6.54
C ASP A 95 9.34 -24.31 6.57
N ASP A 96 9.32 -23.53 5.49
CA ASP A 96 9.95 -22.20 5.42
C ASP A 96 9.22 -21.18 6.31
N VAL A 97 7.89 -21.32 6.43
CA VAL A 97 7.07 -20.49 7.32
C VAL A 97 7.37 -20.81 8.79
N VAL A 98 7.58 -22.08 9.13
CA VAL A 98 7.90 -22.52 10.49
C VAL A 98 9.30 -22.07 10.91
N GLU A 99 10.28 -22.08 9.99
CA GLU A 99 11.63 -21.60 10.27
C GLU A 99 11.68 -20.09 10.53
N ALA A 100 10.96 -19.30 9.72
CA ALA A 100 10.86 -17.84 9.93
C ALA A 100 10.21 -17.46 11.28
N VAL A 101 9.30 -18.29 11.79
CA VAL A 101 8.64 -18.10 13.09
C VAL A 101 9.53 -18.56 14.26
N ARG A 102 10.55 -19.39 14.02
CA ARG A 102 11.47 -19.88 15.05
C ARG A 102 12.68 -18.97 15.30
N ILE A 103 12.93 -17.99 14.44
CA ILE A 103 13.90 -16.93 14.72
C ILE A 103 13.19 -15.85 15.56
N ILE A 104 13.02 -16.16 16.86
CA ILE A 104 12.74 -15.19 17.93
C ILE A 104 13.84 -15.36 18.97
#